data_AF-A0A087RWT7-F1
#
_entry.id   AF-A0A087RWT7-F1
#
_cell.length_a   1.000
_cell.length_b   1.000
_cell.length_c   1.000
_cell.angle_alpha   90.00
_cell.angle_beta   90.00
_cell.angle_gamma   90.00
#
_symmetry.space_group_name_H-M   'P 1'
#
loop_
_entity.id
_entity.type
_entity.pdbx_description
1 polymer ?
#
loop_
_entity_poly.entity_id
_entity_poly.type
_entity_poly.pdbx_seq_one_letter_code
_entity_poly.pdbx_strand_id
1 'polypeptide(L)'
;MKIWIDILTPKQLLFSEPIIEKLGKKHEILCTSREYGEVKKLAKIRRINLIFIGKHGGKNKTSKLEASIDRMNKITKKIKQFSPDLTISFASPEAARISFGLGVKHIAFCDSPHADAVMRLTIPLIQKLLIPKIISKKEFTKYGIESKNIISYNSIDAAVTINRKSMGGVQKK
;
A
#
# COMPACT_ATOMS: atom_id res chain seq x y z
N MET A 1 9.87 -2.51 16.04
CA MET A 1 10.11 -2.39 14.59
C MET A 1 9.46 -1.12 14.09
N LYS A 2 10.07 -0.51 13.08
CA LYS A 2 9.53 0.61 12.31
C LYS A 2 8.93 0.08 11.01
N ILE A 3 7.66 0.40 10.76
CA ILE A 3 6.91 -0.13 9.61
C ILE A 3 6.46 1.03 8.73
N TRP A 4 6.83 1.00 7.46
CA TRP A 4 6.32 1.92 6.46
C TRP A 4 5.14 1.28 5.72
N ILE A 5 3.98 1.95 5.70
CA ILE A 5 2.80 1.49 4.96
C ILE A 5 2.44 2.52 3.88
N ASP A 6 2.47 2.11 2.61
CA ASP A 6 2.12 2.96 1.47
C ASP A 6 0.69 2.69 0.97
N ILE A 7 -0.18 3.71 1.09
CA ILE A 7 -1.64 3.63 0.90
C ILE A 7 -2.03 4.64 -0.18
N LEU A 8 -2.46 4.15 -1.35
CA LEU A 8 -2.64 4.98 -2.55
C LEU A 8 -4.11 5.17 -2.98
N THR A 9 -5.06 4.45 -2.37
CA THR A 9 -6.49 4.50 -2.71
C THR A 9 -7.39 4.41 -1.46
N PRO A 10 -8.67 4.84 -1.55
CA PRO A 10 -9.60 4.76 -0.42
C PRO A 10 -9.83 3.33 0.06
N LYS A 11 -9.90 2.37 -0.87
CA LYS A 11 -10.01 0.93 -0.55
C LYS A 11 -8.83 0.47 0.31
N GLN A 12 -7.62 0.83 -0.11
CA GLN A 12 -6.39 0.46 0.60
C GLN A 12 -6.35 1.08 2.00
N LEU A 13 -6.88 2.30 2.17
CA LEU A 13 -6.98 2.95 3.48
C LEU A 13 -7.89 2.15 4.42
N LEU A 14 -9.09 1.78 3.97
CA LEU A 14 -10.02 0.99 4.78
C LEU A 14 -9.49 -0.42 5.08
N PHE A 15 -8.77 -1.01 4.13
CA PHE A 15 -8.13 -2.31 4.32
C PHE A 15 -6.95 -2.24 5.29
N SER A 16 -6.16 -1.16 5.27
CA SER A 16 -4.96 -1.00 6.10
C SER A 16 -5.25 -0.53 7.52
N GLU A 17 -6.38 0.14 7.75
CA GLU A 17 -6.78 0.61 9.08
C GLU A 17 -6.70 -0.45 10.22
N PRO A 18 -7.25 -1.69 10.11
CA PRO A 18 -7.10 -2.69 11.17
C PRO A 18 -5.64 -3.16 11.32
N ILE A 19 -4.86 -3.11 10.23
CA ILE A 19 -3.44 -3.45 10.25
C ILE A 19 -2.69 -2.38 11.06
N ILE A 20 -2.97 -1.11 10.79
CA ILE A 20 -2.40 0.03 11.50
C ILE A 20 -2.79 -0.02 12.98
N GLU A 21 -4.06 -0.22 13.31
CA GLU A 21 -4.54 -0.30 14.70
C GLU A 21 -3.90 -1.45 15.48
N LYS A 22 -3.76 -2.63 14.85
CA LYS A 22 -3.21 -3.81 15.53
C LYS A 22 -1.69 -3.72 15.68
N LEU A 23 -0.98 -3.33 14.61
CA LEU A 23 0.49 -3.25 14.61
C LEU A 23 0.97 -2.02 15.39
N GLY A 24 0.23 -0.91 15.35
CA GLY A 24 0.59 0.36 16.01
C GLY A 24 0.63 0.26 17.53
N LYS A 25 0.01 -0.78 18.12
CA LYS A 25 0.12 -1.08 19.56
C LYS A 25 1.53 -1.50 20.00
N LYS A 26 2.36 -2.00 19.07
CA LYS A 26 3.68 -2.59 19.36
C LYS A 26 4.81 -2.05 18.49
N HIS A 27 4.48 -1.32 17.43
CA HIS A 27 5.41 -0.90 16.39
C HIS A 27 5.17 0.56 16.02
N GLU A 28 6.23 1.24 15.62
CA GLU A 28 6.15 2.60 15.10
C GLU A 28 5.73 2.53 13.63
N ILE A 29 4.68 3.26 13.26
CA ILE A 29 4.10 3.18 11.91
C ILE A 29 4.19 4.55 11.23
N LEU A 30 4.76 4.54 10.01
CA LEU A 30 4.72 5.65 9.08
C LEU A 30 3.78 5.30 7.93
N CYS A 31 2.68 6.02 7.79
CA CYS A 31 1.77 5.85 6.66
C CYS A 31 1.94 6.99 5.63
N THR A 32 2.09 6.63 4.37
CA THR A 32 2.20 7.59 3.26
C THR A 32 1.09 7.40 2.25
N SER A 33 0.74 8.48 1.57
CA SER A 33 -0.15 8.48 0.41
C SER A 33 0.35 9.49 -0.61
N ARG A 34 -0.12 9.37 -1.85
CA ARG A 34 -0.11 10.49 -2.81
C ARG A 34 -1.33 11.36 -2.62
N GLU A 35 -1.30 12.59 -3.14
CA GLU A 35 -2.46 13.46 -3.13
C GLU A 35 -3.60 12.87 -3.98
N TYR A 36 -4.68 12.51 -3.29
CA TYR A 36 -5.94 12.08 -3.87
C TYR A 36 -7.07 12.51 -2.93
N GLY A 37 -8.02 13.29 -3.45
CA GLY A 37 -8.99 14.02 -2.62
C GLY A 37 -9.83 13.10 -1.74
N GLU A 38 -10.22 11.96 -2.27
CA GLU A 38 -11.03 10.94 -1.63
C GLU A 38 -10.26 10.27 -0.49
N VAL A 39 -8.97 9.98 -0.68
CA VAL A 39 -8.11 9.43 0.39
C VAL A 39 -7.91 10.45 1.49
N LYS A 40 -7.68 11.73 1.16
CA LYS A 40 -7.51 12.80 2.14
C LYS A 40 -8.76 13.00 3.00
N LYS A 41 -9.94 13.04 2.38
CA LYS A 41 -11.23 13.14 3.08
C LYS A 41 -11.47 11.93 3.96
N LEU A 42 -11.24 10.72 3.44
CA LEU A 42 -11.47 9.49 4.18
C LEU A 42 -10.50 9.32 5.35
N ALA A 43 -9.23 9.66 5.17
CA ALA A 43 -8.23 9.66 6.25
C ALA A 43 -8.66 10.56 7.42
N LYS A 44 -9.22 11.74 7.13
CA LYS A 44 -9.77 12.63 8.16
C LYS A 44 -10.96 12.01 8.89
N ILE A 45 -11.90 11.39 8.16
CA ILE A 45 -13.08 10.72 8.73
C ILE A 45 -12.66 9.57 9.64
N ARG A 46 -11.71 8.74 9.19
CA ARG A 46 -11.20 7.56 9.92
C ARG A 46 -10.10 7.89 10.93
N ARG A 47 -9.71 9.17 11.05
CA ARG A 47 -8.63 9.64 11.94
C ARG A 47 -7.30 8.89 11.75
N ILE A 48 -6.98 8.57 10.50
CA ILE A 48 -5.72 7.91 10.14
C ILE A 48 -4.71 8.98 9.71
N ASN A 49 -3.57 9.03 10.40
CA ASN A 49 -2.49 9.95 10.07
C ASN A 49 -1.76 9.48 8.82
N LEU A 50 -1.93 10.21 7.70
CA LEU A 50 -1.23 9.97 6.44
C LEU A 50 -0.35 11.16 6.09
N ILE A 51 0.89 10.88 5.68
CA ILE A 51 1.75 11.88 5.05
C ILE A 51 1.51 11.86 3.54
N PHE A 52 0.97 12.97 3.02
CA PHE A 52 0.72 13.13 1.59
C PHE A 52 1.96 13.68 0.88
N ILE A 53 2.44 12.96 -0.15
CA ILE A 53 3.65 13.34 -0.91
C ILE A 53 3.39 13.10 -2.40
N GLY A 54 3.54 14.10 -3.26
CA GLY A 54 3.37 13.91 -4.71
C GLY A 54 1.92 13.63 -5.13
N LYS A 55 1.72 13.26 -6.41
CA LYS A 55 0.40 13.20 -7.07
C LYS A 55 0.31 12.04 -8.08
N HIS A 56 -0.88 11.77 -8.64
CA HIS A 56 -1.06 10.67 -9.60
C HIS A 56 -0.49 10.93 -11.00
N GLY A 57 -0.41 12.19 -11.43
CA GLY A 57 0.07 12.55 -12.78
C GLY A 57 -1.00 12.48 -13.89
N GLY A 58 -2.27 12.24 -13.56
CA GLY A 58 -3.38 12.34 -14.53
C GLY A 58 -3.47 11.16 -15.49
N LYS A 59 -4.02 11.35 -16.71
CA LYS A 59 -4.20 10.27 -17.71
C LYS A 59 -2.97 10.06 -18.59
N ASN A 60 -2.16 11.08 -18.82
CA ASN A 60 -1.00 11.05 -19.71
C ASN A 60 0.13 10.16 -19.10
N LYS A 61 0.74 9.29 -19.93
CA LYS A 61 1.78 8.35 -19.49
C LYS A 61 3.04 9.05 -18.99
N THR A 62 3.52 10.06 -19.72
CA THR A 62 4.70 10.87 -19.35
C THR A 62 4.46 11.58 -18.03
N SER A 63 3.32 12.26 -17.88
CA SER A 63 2.98 12.95 -16.63
C SER A 63 2.85 12.01 -15.42
N LYS A 64 2.36 10.77 -15.63
CA LYS A 64 2.36 9.73 -14.58
C LYS A 64 3.77 9.30 -14.19
N LEU A 65 4.64 9.09 -15.19
CA LEU A 65 6.03 8.70 -14.96
C LEU A 65 6.79 9.79 -14.20
N GLU A 66 6.72 11.04 -14.66
CA GLU A 66 7.34 12.19 -14.02
C GLU A 66 6.83 12.39 -12.59
N ALA A 67 5.50 12.31 -12.39
CA ALA A 67 4.92 12.41 -11.05
C ALA A 67 5.41 11.29 -10.11
N SER A 68 5.61 10.08 -10.65
CA SER A 68 6.13 8.95 -9.88
C SER A 68 7.60 9.12 -9.54
N ILE A 69 8.42 9.60 -10.48
CA ILE A 69 9.84 9.91 -10.23
C ILE A 69 9.97 11.02 -9.16
N ASP A 70 9.20 12.10 -9.30
CA ASP A 70 9.17 13.19 -8.33
C ASP A 70 8.76 12.70 -6.93
N ARG A 71 7.69 11.89 -6.87
CA ARG A 71 7.24 11.30 -5.61
C ARG A 71 8.29 10.39 -5.00
N MET A 72 8.95 9.53 -5.79
CA MET A 72 10.04 8.68 -5.30
C MET A 72 11.19 9.49 -4.73
N ASN A 73 11.61 10.57 -5.40
CA ASN A 73 12.66 11.46 -4.91
C ASN A 73 12.31 12.07 -3.54
N LYS A 74 11.06 12.51 -3.37
CA LYS A 74 10.57 13.12 -2.12
C LYS A 74 10.43 12.09 -0.99
N ILE A 75 9.77 10.97 -1.25
CA ILE A 75 9.49 9.96 -0.23
C ILE A 75 10.75 9.22 0.19
N THR A 76 11.72 9.00 -0.70
CA THR A 76 13.01 8.37 -0.36
C THR A 76 13.72 9.10 0.78
N LYS A 77 13.72 10.45 0.78
CA LYS A 77 14.32 11.25 1.87
C LYS A 77 13.66 10.94 3.21
N LYS A 78 12.32 10.87 3.22
CA LYS A 78 11.53 10.56 4.43
C LYS A 78 11.77 9.13 4.91
N ILE A 79 11.82 8.17 3.99
CA ILE A 79 12.03 6.75 4.32
C ILE A 79 13.45 6.50 4.83
N LYS A 80 14.47 7.15 4.27
CA LYS A 80 15.83 7.09 4.82
C LYS A 80 15.87 7.60 6.27
N GLN A 81 15.22 8.73 6.55
CA GLN A 81 15.17 9.27 7.91
C GLN A 81 14.40 8.36 8.87
N PHE A 82 13.25 7.82 8.42
CA PHE A 82 12.45 6.92 9.24
C PHE A 82 13.18 5.60 9.50
N SER A 83 13.92 5.09 8.51
CA SER A 83 14.66 3.81 8.53
C SER A 83 13.75 2.63 8.91
N PRO A 84 12.75 2.27 8.07
CA PRO A 84 11.85 1.16 8.36
C PRO A 84 12.57 -0.19 8.28
N ASP A 85 12.21 -1.10 9.18
CA ASP A 85 12.60 -2.51 9.12
C ASP A 85 11.77 -3.29 8.08
N LEU A 86 10.57 -2.78 7.79
CA LEU A 86 9.56 -3.42 6.96
C LEU A 86 8.73 -2.40 6.20
N THR A 87 8.50 -2.67 4.92
CA THR A 87 7.51 -2.00 4.08
C THR A 87 6.29 -2.89 3.88
N ILE A 88 5.10 -2.31 4.01
CA ILE A 88 3.82 -2.91 3.60
C ILE A 88 3.23 -2.04 2.50
N SER A 89 2.82 -2.65 1.38
CA SER A 89 2.11 -1.90 0.33
C SER A 89 1.03 -2.73 -0.35
N PHE A 90 0.30 -2.08 -1.26
CA PHE A 90 -0.75 -2.71 -2.07
C PHE A 90 -0.30 -2.79 -3.52
N ALA A 91 0.82 -3.48 -3.75
CA ALA A 91 1.56 -3.48 -5.01
C ALA A 91 1.86 -2.05 -5.51
N SER A 92 2.37 -1.19 -4.63
CA SER A 92 2.85 0.16 -5.01
C SER A 92 4.21 0.07 -5.71
N PRO A 93 4.36 0.49 -6.99
CA PRO A 93 5.64 0.46 -7.70
C PRO A 93 6.72 1.31 -7.03
N GLU A 94 6.33 2.47 -6.51
CA GLU A 94 7.23 3.41 -5.85
C GLU A 94 7.75 2.82 -4.53
N ALA A 95 6.86 2.22 -3.73
CA ALA A 95 7.24 1.56 -2.48
C ALA A 95 8.15 0.35 -2.76
N ALA A 96 7.85 -0.42 -3.80
CA ALA A 96 8.68 -1.56 -4.22
C ALA A 96 10.09 -1.12 -4.63
N ARG A 97 10.19 -0.11 -5.50
CA ARG A 97 11.47 0.38 -5.99
C ARG A 97 12.35 0.96 -4.87
N ILE A 98 11.75 1.72 -3.96
CA ILE A 98 12.46 2.34 -2.83
C ILE A 98 12.90 1.28 -1.83
N SER A 99 12.01 0.37 -1.44
CA SER A 99 12.33 -0.69 -0.47
C SER A 99 13.45 -1.59 -1.00
N PHE A 100 13.36 -1.99 -2.27
CA PHE A 100 14.42 -2.75 -2.94
C PHE A 100 15.75 -1.98 -2.95
N GLY A 101 15.73 -0.71 -3.35
CA GLY A 101 16.94 0.11 -3.43
C GLY A 101 17.59 0.41 -2.08
N LEU A 102 16.82 0.40 -1.00
CA LEU A 102 17.30 0.66 0.37
C LEU A 102 17.51 -0.63 1.19
N GLY A 103 17.30 -1.81 0.61
CA GLY A 103 17.44 -3.08 1.32
C GLY A 103 16.38 -3.34 2.40
N VAL A 104 15.22 -2.69 2.31
CA VAL A 104 14.12 -2.86 3.27
C VAL A 104 13.25 -4.04 2.85
N LYS A 105 12.94 -4.94 3.79
CA LYS A 105 12.03 -6.08 3.54
C LYS A 105 10.64 -5.55 3.14
N HIS A 106 10.03 -6.13 2.13
CA HIS A 106 8.76 -5.66 1.58
C HIS A 106 7.74 -6.79 1.49
N ILE A 107 6.59 -6.58 2.13
CA ILE A 107 5.39 -7.38 2.01
C ILE A 107 4.34 -6.60 1.22
N ALA A 108 3.74 -7.22 0.21
CA ALA A 108 2.65 -6.60 -0.55
C ALA A 108 1.33 -7.37 -0.41
N PHE A 109 0.22 -6.65 -0.45
CA PHE A 109 -1.11 -7.18 -0.69
C PHE A 109 -1.49 -6.92 -2.15
N CYS A 110 -2.15 -7.88 -2.80
CA CYS A 110 -2.67 -7.67 -4.15
C CYS A 110 -3.91 -8.52 -4.42
N ASP A 111 -4.95 -7.90 -4.96
CA ASP A 111 -6.15 -8.57 -5.45
C ASP A 111 -6.43 -8.32 -6.95
N SER A 112 -5.50 -7.67 -7.65
CA SER A 112 -5.63 -7.30 -9.07
C SER A 112 -4.51 -7.93 -9.93
N PRO A 113 -4.50 -9.26 -10.13
CA PRO A 113 -3.48 -9.94 -10.93
C PRO A 113 -3.42 -9.47 -12.39
N HIS A 114 -4.51 -8.88 -12.90
CA HIS A 114 -4.64 -8.37 -14.26
C HIS A 114 -3.87 -7.04 -14.50
N ALA A 115 -3.41 -6.37 -13.45
CA ALA A 115 -2.67 -5.11 -13.55
C ALA A 115 -1.20 -5.33 -13.94
N ASP A 116 -0.96 -5.85 -15.15
CA ASP A 116 0.34 -6.37 -15.61
C ASP A 116 1.52 -5.41 -15.38
N ALA A 117 1.38 -4.14 -15.76
CA ALA A 117 2.44 -3.14 -15.57
C ALA A 117 2.80 -2.94 -14.08
N VAL A 118 1.81 -2.94 -13.19
CA VAL A 118 2.04 -2.82 -11.75
C VAL A 118 2.72 -4.09 -11.23
N MET A 119 2.28 -5.26 -11.68
CA MET A 119 2.84 -6.54 -11.23
C MET A 119 4.31 -6.68 -11.63
N ARG A 120 4.67 -6.36 -12.89
CA ARG A 120 6.06 -6.39 -13.36
C ARG A 120 6.98 -5.47 -12.57
N LEU A 121 6.47 -4.31 -12.13
CA LEU A 121 7.25 -3.33 -11.38
C LEU A 121 7.31 -3.60 -9.87
N THR A 122 6.59 -4.62 -9.37
CA THR A 122 6.44 -4.84 -7.92
C THR A 122 6.76 -6.26 -7.50
N ILE A 123 6.14 -7.26 -8.11
CA ILE A 123 6.20 -8.66 -7.68
C ILE A 123 7.62 -9.25 -7.65
N PRO A 124 8.52 -8.95 -8.61
CA PRO A 124 9.89 -9.44 -8.52
C PRO A 124 10.68 -8.88 -7.31
N LEU A 125 10.24 -7.76 -6.74
CA LEU A 125 11.02 -6.98 -5.76
C LEU A 125 10.63 -7.25 -4.30
N ILE A 126 9.53 -7.97 -4.08
CA ILE A 126 8.97 -8.22 -2.74
C ILE A 126 9.37 -9.58 -2.17
N GLN A 127 9.40 -9.69 -0.84
CA GLN A 127 9.73 -10.94 -0.16
C GLN A 127 8.50 -11.80 0.13
N LYS A 128 7.33 -11.18 0.35
CA LYS A 128 6.05 -11.90 0.50
C LYS A 128 4.92 -11.18 -0.19
N LEU A 129 4.03 -11.95 -0.81
CA LEU A 129 2.80 -11.47 -1.41
C LEU A 129 1.60 -12.09 -0.71
N LEU A 130 0.66 -11.27 -0.25
CA LEU A 130 -0.60 -11.72 0.34
C LEU A 130 -1.73 -11.51 -0.67
N ILE A 131 -2.48 -12.58 -0.95
CA ILE A 131 -3.57 -12.57 -1.93
C ILE A 131 -4.86 -13.16 -1.36
N PRO A 132 -6.05 -12.73 -1.82
CA PRO A 132 -7.30 -13.44 -1.55
C PRO A 132 -7.21 -14.91 -1.99
N LYS A 133 -7.74 -15.84 -1.19
CA LYS A 133 -7.70 -17.29 -1.51
C LYS A 133 -8.38 -17.66 -2.82
N ILE A 134 -9.33 -16.85 -3.30
CA ILE A 134 -9.99 -17.04 -4.60
C ILE A 134 -9.05 -16.82 -5.79
N ILE A 135 -7.96 -16.07 -5.61
CA ILE A 135 -6.99 -15.80 -6.67
C ILE A 135 -5.92 -16.88 -6.68
N SER A 136 -5.70 -17.48 -7.85
CA SER A 136 -4.65 -18.47 -8.04
C SER A 136 -3.26 -17.85 -7.87
N LYS A 137 -2.38 -18.52 -7.13
CA LYS A 137 -0.97 -18.14 -7.01
C LYS A 137 -0.27 -18.06 -8.38
N LYS A 138 -0.70 -18.88 -9.36
CA LYS A 138 -0.13 -18.91 -10.72
C LYS A 138 -0.18 -17.57 -11.43
N GLU A 139 -1.17 -16.74 -11.10
CA GLU A 139 -1.29 -15.39 -11.64
C GLU A 139 -0.12 -14.48 -11.26
N PHE A 140 0.56 -14.78 -10.16
CA PHE A 140 1.68 -13.97 -9.67
C PHE A 140 3.03 -14.63 -9.90
N THR A 141 3.12 -15.97 -9.90
CA THR A 141 4.39 -16.68 -10.13
C THR A 141 4.99 -16.38 -11.51
N LYS A 142 4.15 -16.04 -12.50
CA LYS A 142 4.60 -15.59 -13.83
C LYS A 142 5.46 -14.31 -13.80
N TYR A 143 5.42 -13.56 -12.70
CA TYR A 143 6.24 -12.37 -12.47
C TYR A 143 7.49 -12.65 -11.61
N GLY A 144 7.87 -13.91 -11.40
CA GLY A 144 9.15 -14.29 -10.79
C GLY A 144 9.13 -14.46 -9.26
N ILE A 145 7.99 -14.27 -8.59
CA ILE A 145 7.87 -14.63 -7.17
C ILE A 145 7.63 -16.14 -7.02
N GLU A 146 8.33 -16.77 -6.08
CA GLU A 146 8.10 -18.18 -5.75
C GLU A 146 6.75 -18.41 -5.06
N SER A 147 6.07 -19.53 -5.40
CA SER A 147 4.76 -19.88 -4.81
C SER A 147 4.77 -19.97 -3.28
N LYS A 148 5.91 -20.38 -2.67
CA LYS A 148 6.10 -20.43 -1.21
C LYS A 148 6.11 -19.05 -0.53
N ASN A 149 6.37 -18.00 -1.31
CA ASN A 149 6.35 -16.60 -0.86
C ASN A 149 5.01 -15.92 -1.10
N ILE A 150 4.06 -16.61 -1.73
CA ILE A 150 2.67 -16.15 -1.87
C ILE A 150 1.82 -16.81 -0.77
N ILE A 151 1.18 -15.99 0.06
CA ILE A 151 0.32 -16.40 1.17
C ILE A 151 -1.12 -16.03 0.83
N SER A 152 -2.01 -17.03 0.84
CA SER A 152 -3.44 -16.80 0.59
C SER A 152 -4.17 -16.54 1.91
N TYR A 153 -5.09 -15.59 1.94
CA TYR A 153 -5.96 -15.33 3.09
C TYR A 153 -7.44 -15.53 2.75
N ASN A 154 -8.22 -15.97 3.75
CA ASN A 154 -9.66 -16.22 3.63
C ASN A 154 -10.44 -14.91 3.72
N SER A 155 -10.37 -14.07 2.69
CA SER A 155 -11.16 -12.85 2.60
C SER A 155 -11.32 -12.37 1.17
N ILE A 156 -12.40 -11.63 0.91
CA ILE A 156 -12.56 -10.78 -0.27
C ILE A 156 -12.36 -9.35 0.21
N ASP A 157 -11.42 -8.62 -0.39
CA ASP A 157 -11.06 -7.26 0.03
C ASP A 157 -12.26 -6.30 0.03
N ALA A 158 -13.17 -6.47 -0.93
CA ALA A 158 -14.43 -5.74 -0.99
C ALA A 158 -15.33 -6.04 0.22
N ALA A 159 -15.44 -7.30 0.65
CA ALA A 159 -16.25 -7.68 1.81
C ALA A 159 -15.68 -7.10 3.12
N VAL A 160 -14.35 -7.11 3.30
CA VAL A 160 -13.71 -6.45 4.45
C VAL A 160 -13.96 -4.95 4.46
N THR A 161 -13.98 -4.33 3.28
CA THR A 161 -14.23 -2.91 3.11
C THR A 161 -15.70 -2.55 3.42
N ILE A 162 -16.65 -3.34 2.92
CA ILE A 162 -18.09 -3.10 3.05
C ILE A 162 -18.60 -3.40 4.47
N ASN A 163 -18.07 -4.45 5.12
CA ASN A 163 -18.50 -4.83 6.47
C ASN A 163 -17.97 -3.88 7.57
N ARG A 164 -17.28 -2.80 7.21
CA ARG A 164 -16.84 -1.80 8.18
C ARG A 164 -18.03 -0.96 8.63
N LYS A 165 -18.30 -0.99 9.94
CA LYS A 165 -19.28 -0.10 10.55
C LYS A 165 -18.97 1.36 10.16
N SER A 166 -19.98 2.05 9.64
CA SER A 166 -19.95 3.51 9.54
C SER A 166 -19.75 4.07 10.95
N MET A 167 -18.85 5.04 11.10
CA MET A 167 -18.79 5.80 12.34
C MET A 167 -20.06 6.65 12.41
N GLY A 168 -21.09 6.14 13.07
CA GLY A 168 -22.28 6.91 13.41
C GLY A 168 -21.94 8.00 14.41
N GLY A 169 -22.46 9.21 14.16
CA GLY A 169 -22.57 10.28 15.15
C GLY A 169 -21.51 11.39 15.05
N VAL A 170 -21.78 12.38 14.19
CA VAL A 170 -21.45 13.76 14.56
C VAL A 170 -22.33 14.06 15.78
N GLN A 171 -21.75 14.13 16.97
CA GLN A 171 -22.39 14.83 18.07
C GLN A 171 -22.56 16.28 17.62
N LYS A 172 -23.80 16.66 17.26
CA LYS A 172 -24.20 18.06 17.21
C LYS A 172 -23.98 18.61 18.62
N LYS A 173 -23.05 19.54 18.76
CA LYS A 173 -23.11 20.55 19.83
C LYS A 173 -23.93 21.72 19.30
#